data_AF-A0A258CGX8-F1
#
_entry.id   AF-A0A258CGX8-F1
#
_cell.length_a   1.000
_cell.length_b   1.000
_cell.length_c   1.000
_cell.angle_alpha   90.00
_cell.angle_beta   90.00
_cell.angle_gamma   90.00
#
_symmetry.space_group_name_H-M   'P 1'
#
loop_
_entity.id
_entity.type
_entity.pdbx_description
1 polymer ?
#
loop_
_entity_poly.entity_id
_entity_poly.type
_entity_poly.pdbx_seq_one_letter_code
_entity_poly.pdbx_strand_id
1 'polypeptide(L)'
;IFAEAVHTLEQYKAFTSALKVPVLANITEFGQTPLYNKAELASVGVAMVLYPLSAFRAMNKAALNVYQSILANGDQKAVVDSMQTRAELYDFLNYHSFEQKLDQLFSSKKS
;
A
#
# COMPACT_ATOMS: atom_id res chain seq x y z
N ILE A 1 -15.96 -2.70 -14.70
CA ILE A 1 -17.00 -2.46 -13.67
C ILE A 1 -16.39 -2.68 -12.30
N PHE A 2 -16.64 -1.76 -11.37
CA PHE A 2 -16.32 -1.96 -9.95
C PHE A 2 -17.53 -2.65 -9.32
N ALA A 3 -17.35 -3.91 -8.92
CA ALA A 3 -18.38 -4.66 -8.19
C ALA A 3 -18.24 -4.39 -6.67
N GLU A 4 -19.10 -3.53 -6.14
CA GLU A 4 -19.19 -3.21 -4.72
C GLU A 4 -20.08 -4.22 -3.98
N ALA A 5 -19.81 -4.43 -2.68
CA ALA A 5 -20.61 -5.26 -1.78
C ALA A 5 -20.86 -6.71 -2.25
N VAL A 6 -19.91 -7.31 -2.95
CA VAL A 6 -19.95 -8.72 -3.32
C VAL A 6 -19.42 -9.56 -2.14
N HIS A 7 -20.21 -10.52 -1.69
CA HIS A 7 -19.93 -11.28 -0.46
C HIS A 7 -19.34 -12.67 -0.71
N THR A 8 -19.51 -13.22 -1.92
CA THR A 8 -19.05 -14.58 -2.23
C THR A 8 -18.39 -14.69 -3.59
N LEU A 9 -17.59 -15.74 -3.80
CA LEU A 9 -16.97 -16.04 -5.09
C LEU A 9 -18.00 -16.38 -6.17
N GLU A 10 -19.12 -17.01 -5.80
CA GLU A 10 -20.22 -17.33 -6.73
C GLU A 10 -20.85 -16.06 -7.30
N GLN A 11 -21.02 -15.02 -6.47
CA GLN A 11 -21.50 -13.74 -6.92
C GLN A 11 -20.52 -13.08 -7.89
N TYR A 12 -19.21 -13.10 -7.59
CA TYR A 12 -18.19 -12.63 -8.54
C TYR A 12 -18.24 -13.40 -9.87
N LYS A 13 -18.37 -14.73 -9.82
CA LYS A 13 -18.52 -15.58 -11.00
C LYS A 13 -19.74 -15.21 -11.84
N ALA A 14 -20.87 -14.91 -11.19
CA ALA A 14 -22.08 -14.47 -11.88
C ALA A 14 -21.86 -13.14 -12.60
N PHE A 15 -21.20 -12.16 -11.94
CA PHE A 15 -20.85 -10.88 -12.55
C PHE A 15 -19.93 -11.04 -13.76
N THR A 16 -18.84 -11.79 -13.63
CA THR A 16 -17.83 -11.96 -14.68
C THR A 16 -18.36 -12.81 -15.84
N SER A 17 -19.31 -13.71 -15.60
CA SER A 17 -19.98 -14.47 -16.66
C SER A 17 -21.00 -13.63 -17.42
N ALA A 18 -21.69 -12.71 -16.74
CA ALA A 18 -22.72 -11.85 -17.36
C ALA A 18 -22.14 -10.63 -18.07
N LEU A 19 -21.02 -10.09 -17.58
CA LEU A 19 -20.42 -8.85 -18.07
C LEU A 19 -19.19 -9.13 -18.93
N LYS A 20 -19.18 -8.60 -20.16
CA LYS A 20 -18.03 -8.72 -21.09
C LYS A 20 -16.96 -7.62 -20.88
N VAL A 21 -16.81 -7.13 -19.65
CA VAL A 21 -15.86 -6.07 -19.29
C VAL A 21 -15.07 -6.44 -18.04
N PRO A 22 -13.83 -5.96 -17.86
CA PRO A 22 -13.03 -6.27 -16.68
C PRO A 22 -13.76 -5.91 -15.38
N VAL A 23 -13.81 -6.86 -14.45
CA VAL A 23 -14.35 -6.66 -13.10
C VAL A 23 -13.21 -6.37 -12.13
N LEU A 24 -13.37 -5.33 -11.33
CA LEU A 24 -12.50 -4.97 -10.22
C LEU A 24 -13.17 -5.38 -8.90
N ALA A 25 -12.49 -6.19 -8.11
CA ALA A 25 -12.90 -6.58 -6.76
C ALA A 25 -12.25 -5.65 -5.74
N ASN A 26 -13.06 -5.05 -4.87
CA ASN A 26 -12.58 -4.24 -3.75
C ASN A 26 -12.47 -5.09 -2.49
N ILE A 27 -11.24 -5.44 -2.12
CA ILE A 27 -10.94 -6.25 -0.95
C ILE A 27 -10.48 -5.31 0.15
N THR A 28 -11.45 -4.69 0.81
CA THR A 28 -11.22 -3.85 2.00
C THR A 28 -11.31 -4.67 3.27
N GLU A 29 -10.47 -4.35 4.26
CA GLU A 29 -10.54 -4.94 5.58
C GLU A 29 -11.77 -4.43 6.36
N PHE A 30 -12.21 -5.22 7.33
CA PHE A 30 -13.30 -4.89 8.27
C PHE A 30 -14.65 -4.61 7.60
N GLY A 31 -14.83 -5.06 6.35
CA GLY A 31 -16.09 -5.04 5.63
C GLY A 31 -16.81 -6.39 5.70
N GLN A 32 -17.82 -6.55 4.83
CA GLN A 32 -18.59 -7.79 4.72
C GLN A 32 -18.04 -8.78 3.69
N THR A 33 -17.18 -8.33 2.78
CA THR A 33 -16.53 -9.20 1.79
C THR A 33 -15.38 -9.96 2.45
N PRO A 34 -15.31 -11.30 2.33
CA PRO A 34 -14.16 -12.07 2.79
C PRO A 34 -12.86 -11.61 2.10
N LEU A 35 -11.74 -11.77 2.79
CA LEU A 35 -10.41 -11.37 2.30
C LEU A 35 -9.85 -12.37 1.29
N TYR A 36 -10.50 -12.48 0.12
CA TYR A 36 -10.02 -13.33 -0.96
C TYR A 36 -8.69 -12.84 -1.51
N ASN A 37 -7.80 -13.79 -1.79
CA ASN A 37 -6.54 -13.52 -2.47
C ASN A 37 -6.71 -13.44 -3.99
N LYS A 38 -5.65 -13.00 -4.68
CA LYS A 38 -5.66 -12.84 -6.14
C LYS A 38 -6.00 -14.13 -6.90
N ALA A 39 -5.60 -15.30 -6.40
CA ALA A 39 -5.82 -16.57 -7.08
C ALA A 39 -7.29 -17.02 -6.98
N GLU A 40 -7.91 -16.84 -5.81
CA GLU A 40 -9.34 -17.11 -5.60
C GLU A 40 -10.19 -16.23 -6.53
N LEU A 41 -9.89 -14.93 -6.59
CA LEU A 41 -10.62 -13.98 -7.44
C LEU A 41 -10.38 -14.25 -8.93
N ALA A 42 -9.15 -14.57 -9.33
CA ALA A 42 -8.83 -14.93 -10.71
C ALA A 42 -9.58 -16.20 -11.16
N SER A 43 -9.78 -17.17 -10.27
CA SER A 43 -10.50 -18.41 -10.58
C SER A 43 -11.97 -18.19 -10.99
N VAL A 44 -12.54 -17.04 -10.62
CA VAL A 44 -13.90 -16.62 -10.98
C VAL A 44 -13.92 -15.47 -11.98
N GLY A 45 -12.82 -15.19 -12.66
CA GLY A 45 -12.75 -14.24 -13.78
C GLY A 45 -12.62 -12.76 -13.38
N VAL A 46 -12.31 -12.45 -12.12
CA VAL A 46 -12.00 -11.07 -11.70
C VAL A 46 -10.65 -10.67 -12.31
N ALA A 47 -10.60 -9.48 -12.91
CA ALA A 47 -9.44 -9.00 -13.64
C ALA A 47 -8.47 -8.18 -12.76
N MET A 48 -8.98 -7.51 -11.74
CA MET A 48 -8.21 -6.61 -10.88
C MET A 48 -8.66 -6.72 -9.43
N VAL A 49 -7.70 -6.57 -8.51
CA VAL A 49 -7.93 -6.54 -7.07
C VAL A 49 -7.49 -5.19 -6.54
N LEU A 50 -8.38 -4.52 -5.82
CA LEU A 50 -8.11 -3.26 -5.15
C LEU A 50 -7.95 -3.50 -3.65
N TYR A 51 -6.83 -3.01 -3.11
CA TYR A 51 -6.52 -2.95 -1.68
C TYR A 51 -6.55 -1.48 -1.25
N PRO A 52 -7.73 -0.91 -0.96
CA PRO A 52 -7.92 0.53 -0.99
C PRO A 52 -7.22 1.27 0.16
N LEU A 53 -7.14 0.64 1.34
CA LEU A 53 -6.70 1.31 2.58
C LEU A 53 -5.73 0.47 3.41
N SER A 54 -5.29 -0.70 2.95
CA SER A 54 -4.50 -1.65 3.75
C SER A 54 -3.22 -1.00 4.31
N ALA A 55 -2.43 -0.36 3.44
CA ALA A 55 -1.22 0.37 3.85
C ALA A 55 -1.53 1.55 4.76
N PHE A 56 -2.60 2.30 4.45
CA PHE A 56 -3.05 3.46 5.23
C PHE A 56 -3.45 3.08 6.67
N ARG A 57 -4.13 1.95 6.84
CA ARG A 57 -4.50 1.45 8.18
C ARG A 57 -3.27 1.00 8.97
N ALA A 58 -2.34 0.30 8.32
CA ALA A 58 -1.10 -0.14 8.95
C ALA A 58 -0.25 1.05 9.42
N MET A 59 -0.04 2.05 8.55
CA MET A 59 0.76 3.23 8.90
C MET A 59 0.12 4.04 10.04
N ASN A 60 -1.21 4.17 10.09
CA ASN A 60 -1.88 4.87 11.20
C ASN A 60 -1.67 4.17 12.54
N LYS A 61 -1.71 2.83 12.56
CA LYS A 61 -1.45 2.06 13.79
C LYS A 61 0.01 2.21 14.23
N ALA A 62 0.96 2.21 13.32
CA ALA A 62 2.38 2.44 13.62
C ALA A 62 2.61 3.87 14.15
N ALA A 63 2.02 4.88 13.52
CA ALA A 63 2.10 6.27 13.97
C ALA A 63 1.51 6.46 15.38
N LEU A 64 0.34 5.86 15.65
CA LEU A 64 -0.27 5.90 16.99
C LEU A 64 0.66 5.29 18.05
N ASN A 65 1.31 4.16 17.75
CA ASN A 65 2.27 3.53 18.66
C ASN A 65 3.43 4.46 19.00
N VAL A 66 3.97 5.18 18.01
CA VAL A 66 5.04 6.17 18.25
C VAL A 66 4.55 7.32 19.13
N TYR A 67 3.37 7.89 18.84
CA TYR A 67 2.81 8.97 19.66
C TYR A 67 2.56 8.54 21.12
N GLN A 68 2.02 7.33 21.32
CA GLN A 68 1.78 6.78 22.65
C GLN A 68 3.09 6.51 23.41
N SER A 69 4.11 5.96 22.75
CA SER A 69 5.43 5.73 23.35
C SER A 69 6.08 7.04 23.79
N ILE A 70 6.06 8.07 22.93
CA ILE A 70 6.63 9.39 23.27
C ILE A 70 5.90 10.02 24.46
N LEU A 71 4.56 9.98 24.47
CA LEU A 71 3.77 10.52 25.57
C LEU A 71 4.04 9.79 26.89
N ALA A 72 4.17 8.47 26.87
CA ALA A 72 4.37 7.66 28.07
C ALA A 72 5.80 7.73 28.62
N ASN A 73 6.81 7.69 27.74
CA ASN A 73 8.22 7.55 28.13
C ASN A 73 8.98 8.88 28.11
N GLY A 74 8.41 9.93 27.51
CA GLY A 74 9.12 11.19 27.24
C GLY A 74 10.11 11.12 26.07
N ASP A 75 10.26 9.95 25.42
CA ASP A 75 11.08 9.76 24.22
C ASP A 75 10.60 8.58 23.36
N GLN A 76 11.19 8.44 22.17
CA GLN A 76 10.86 7.42 21.17
C GLN A 76 11.75 6.17 21.21
N LYS A 77 12.68 6.03 22.16
CA LYS A 77 13.74 4.99 22.09
C LYS A 77 13.18 3.58 21.97
N ALA A 78 12.10 3.28 22.67
CA ALA A 78 11.47 1.96 22.70
C ALA A 78 10.86 1.52 21.34
N VAL A 79 10.71 2.43 20.38
CA VAL A 79 10.00 2.17 19.11
C VAL A 79 10.84 2.45 17.87
N VAL A 80 12.12 2.84 18.03
CA VAL A 80 13.02 3.16 16.90
C VAL A 80 13.15 1.98 15.93
N ASP A 81 13.23 0.75 16.45
CA ASP A 81 13.39 -0.46 15.63
C ASP A 81 12.18 -0.77 14.72
N SER A 82 11.05 -0.09 14.93
CA SER A 82 9.86 -0.20 14.08
C SER A 82 9.77 0.85 12.97
N MET A 83 10.73 1.79 12.91
CA MET A 83 10.71 2.90 11.97
C MET A 83 11.47 2.55 10.68
N GLN A 84 11.03 3.16 9.58
CA GLN A 84 11.86 3.21 8.38
C GLN A 84 13.14 4.00 8.68
N THR A 85 14.29 3.43 8.35
CA THR A 85 15.59 4.07 8.52
C THR A 85 15.79 5.18 7.50
N ARG A 86 16.75 6.07 7.76
CA ARG A 86 17.13 7.13 6.82
C ARG A 86 17.66 6.57 5.50
N ALA A 87 18.40 5.46 5.54
CA ALA A 87 18.92 4.81 4.34
C ALA A 87 17.79 4.25 3.47
N GLU A 88 16.85 3.51 4.07
CA GLU A 88 15.68 2.99 3.34
C GLU A 88 14.82 4.10 2.73
N LEU A 89 14.67 5.23 3.44
CA LEU A 89 13.97 6.40 2.90
C LEU A 89 14.70 6.99 1.68
N TYR A 90 16.03 7.07 1.71
CA TYR A 90 16.83 7.59 0.59
C TYR A 90 16.78 6.70 -0.63
N ASP A 91 16.85 5.38 -0.43
CA ASP A 91 16.69 4.40 -1.50
C ASP A 91 15.30 4.53 -2.13
N PHE A 92 14.24 4.66 -1.32
CA PHE A 92 12.87 4.84 -1.82
C PHE A 92 12.68 6.14 -2.60
N LEU A 93 13.28 7.25 -2.15
CA LEU A 93 13.22 8.55 -2.83
C LEU A 93 14.18 8.67 -4.02
N ASN A 94 14.97 7.63 -4.30
CA ASN A 94 16.04 7.66 -5.30
C ASN A 94 16.97 8.87 -5.10
N TYR A 95 17.27 9.19 -3.83
CA TYR A 95 17.93 10.43 -3.42
C TYR A 95 19.32 10.59 -4.06
N HIS A 96 20.08 9.50 -4.12
CA HIS A 96 21.43 9.48 -4.71
C HIS A 96 21.44 9.84 -6.20
N SER A 97 20.38 9.54 -6.95
CA SER A 97 20.29 9.95 -8.36
C SER A 97 20.17 11.47 -8.52
N PHE A 98 19.49 12.14 -7.58
CA PHE A 98 19.36 13.60 -7.59
C PHE A 98 20.68 14.27 -7.24
N GLU A 99 21.42 13.79 -6.23
CA GLU A 99 22.77 14.28 -5.92
C GLU A 99 23.72 14.14 -7.11
N GLN A 100 23.79 12.94 -7.71
CA GLN A 100 24.65 12.71 -8.88
C GLN A 100 24.32 13.63 -10.05
N LYS A 101 23.02 13.90 -10.28
CA LYS A 101 22.58 14.78 -11.36
C LYS A 101 22.95 16.24 -11.09
N LEU A 102 22.87 16.70 -9.85
CA LEU A 102 23.34 18.04 -9.46
C LEU A 102 24.85 18.16 -9.65
N ASP A 103 25.64 17.18 -9.22
CA ASP A 103 27.08 17.17 -9.40
C ASP A 103 27.47 17.23 -10.88
N GLN A 104 26.80 16.46 -11.75
CA GLN A 104 27.02 16.50 -13.20
C GLN A 104 26.69 17.87 -13.81
N LEU A 105 25.61 18.52 -13.36
CA LEU A 105 25.16 19.80 -13.93
C LEU A 105 26.04 20.99 -13.50
N PHE A 106 26.66 20.93 -12.32
CA PHE A 106 27.42 22.05 -11.76
C PHE A 106 28.94 21.85 -11.70
N SER A 107 29.43 20.63 -11.96
CA SER A 107 30.88 20.38 -12.12
C SER A 107 31.46 21.03 -13.39
N SER A 108 30.65 21.22 -14.44
CA SER A 108 31.06 21.88 -15.69
C SER A 108 31.11 23.41 -15.64
N LYS A 109 30.61 24.05 -14.57
CA LYS A 109 30.64 25.51 -14.36
C LYS A 109 31.83 25.99 -13.51
N LYS A 110 32.71 25.07 -13.07
CA LYS A 110 34.00 25.41 -12.46
C LYS A 110 35.08 25.42 -13.54
N SER A 111 35.13 26.45 -14.36
CA SER A 111 36.31 26.87 -15.14
C SER A 111 36.28 28.37 -15.32
#